data_AF-A0A842USG0-F1
#
_entry.id   AF-A0A842USG0-F1
#
_cell.length_a   1.000
_cell.length_b   1.000
_cell.length_c   1.000
_cell.angle_alpha   90.00
_cell.angle_beta   90.00
_cell.angle_gamma   90.00
#
_symmetry.space_group_name_H-M   'P 1'
#
loop_
_entity.id
_entity.type
_entity.pdbx_description
1 polymer ?
#
loop_
_entity_poly.entity_id
_entity_poly.type
_entity_poly.pdbx_seq_one_letter_code
_entity_poly.pdbx_strand_id
1 'polypeptide(L)' 'MATKKKYRCAACNWKFSRNFQPTLCPYCGKAALEEQPMQEANDIVKEVDRLGK' A
#
# COMPACT_ATOMS: atom_id res chain seq x y z
N MET A 1 9.90 14.31 5.67
CA MET A 1 10.09 12.90 5.23
C MET A 1 8.93 12.55 4.33
N ALA A 2 9.19 12.13 3.09
CA ALA A 2 8.12 11.88 2.13
C ALA A 2 7.85 10.36 2.08
N THR A 3 6.83 9.92 2.80
CA THR A 3 6.43 8.51 2.90
C THR A 3 5.82 8.05 1.57
N LYS A 4 6.49 7.12 0.89
CA LYS A 4 5.98 6.49 -0.33
C LYS A 4 4.78 5.62 0.04
N LYS A 5 3.58 6.01 -0.37
CA LYS A 5 2.36 5.22 -0.20
C LYS A 5 2.23 4.20 -1.33
N LYS A 6 1.66 3.03 -1.01
CA LYS A 6 1.38 1.97 -1.97
C LYS A 6 -0.06 2.09 -2.45
N TYR A 7 -0.24 2.00 -3.76
CA TYR A 7 -1.53 2.09 -4.41
C TYR A 7 -1.75 0.84 -5.27
N ARG A 8 -3.01 0.42 -5.37
CA ARG A 8 -3.46 -0.67 -6.23
C ARG A 8 -4.63 -0.17 -7.08
N CYS A 9 -4.57 -0.37 -8.40
CA CYS A 9 -5.73 -0.08 -9.23
C CYS A 9 -6.78 -1.19 -9.09
N ALA A 10 -8.03 -0.84 -8.80
CA ALA A 10 -9.13 -1.79 -8.69
C ALA A 10 -9.58 -2.35 -10.06
N ALA A 11 -9.24 -1.67 -11.15
CA ALA A 11 -9.65 -2.08 -12.49
C ALA A 11 -8.68 -3.03 -13.19
N CYS A 12 -7.37 -2.84 -13.02
CA CYS A 12 -6.34 -3.68 -13.66
C CYS A 12 -5.44 -4.41 -12.65
N ASN A 13 -5.69 -4.24 -11.36
CA ASN A 13 -4.90 -4.81 -10.26
C ASN A 13 -3.42 -4.41 -10.23
N TRP A 14 -3.00 -3.41 -11.01
CA TRP A 14 -1.62 -2.91 -11.03
C TRP A 14 -1.25 -2.27 -9.69
N LYS A 15 -0.08 -2.65 -9.14
CA LYS A 15 0.44 -2.16 -7.86
C LYS A 15 1.61 -1.22 -8.10
N PHE A 16 1.58 -0.02 -7.51
CA PHE A 16 2.65 0.97 -7.66
C PHE A 16 2.77 1.84 -6.42
N SER A 17 3.90 2.52 -6.26
CA SER A 17 4.16 3.37 -5.09
C SER A 17 4.34 4.83 -5.52
N ARG A 18 3.65 5.75 -4.87
CA ARG A 18 3.76 7.21 -5.09
C ARG A 18 3.72 7.96 -3.77
N ASN A 19 4.30 9.16 -3.75
CA ASN A 19 4.17 10.07 -2.61
C ASN A 19 2.82 10.78 -2.55
N PHE A 20 2.17 10.95 -3.70
CA PHE A 20 0.92 11.69 -3.85
C PHE A 20 -0.17 10.76 -4.36
N GLN A 21 -1.41 11.01 -3.92
CA GLN A 21 -2.58 10.25 -4.34
C GLN A 21 -2.79 10.42 -5.85
N PRO A 22 -2.67 9.36 -6.64
CA PRO A 22 -2.88 9.41 -8.08
C PRO A 22 -4.37 9.44 -8.39
N THR A 23 -4.81 10.34 -9.26
CA THR A 23 -6.21 10.39 -9.75
C THR A 23 -6.49 9.32 -10.81
N LEU A 24 -5.46 8.89 -11.54
CA LEU A 24 -5.55 7.93 -12.64
C LEU A 24 -4.46 6.85 -12.51
N CYS A 25 -4.81 5.62 -12.87
CA CYS A 25 -3.85 4.53 -12.93
C CYS A 25 -2.87 4.76 -14.10
N PRO A 26 -1.54 4.75 -13.86
CA PRO A 26 -0.56 4.94 -14.93
C PRO A 26 -0.51 3.79 -15.93
N TYR A 27 -1.10 2.64 -15.60
CA TYR A 27 -1.10 1.47 -16.47
C TYR A 27 -2.32 1.42 -17.39
N CYS A 28 -3.52 1.69 -16.86
CA CYS A 28 -4.78 1.55 -17.62
C CYS A 28 -5.55 2.86 -17.81
N GLY A 29 -5.14 3.97 -17.18
CA GLY A 29 -5.81 5.26 -17.28
C GLY A 29 -7.14 5.39 -16.54
N LYS A 30 -7.58 4.39 -15.75
CA LYS A 30 -8.83 4.46 -14.97
C LYS A 30 -8.63 5.13 -13.60
N ALA A 31 -9.67 5.80 -13.12
CA ALA A 31 -9.68 6.49 -11.81
C ALA A 31 -9.92 5.56 -10.59
N ALA A 32 -10.13 4.27 -10.82
CA ALA A 32 -10.39 3.29 -9.77
C ALA A 32 -9.07 2.89 -9.09
N LEU A 33 -8.71 3.60 -8.02
CA LEU A 33 -7.44 3.48 -7.32
C LEU A 33 -7.66 3.37 -5.82
N GLU A 34 -7.19 2.26 -5.25
CA GLU A 34 -7.29 1.95 -3.83
C GLU A 34 -5.92 2.15 -3.17
N GLU A 35 -5.89 2.94 -2.09
CA GLU A 35 -4.71 3.06 -1.24
C GLU A 35 -4.57 1.75 -0.46
N GLN A 36 -3.43 1.07 -0.60
CA GLN A 36 -3.13 -0.09 0.23
C GLN A 36 -2.53 0.46 1.52
N PRO A 37 -3.23 0.34 2.68
CA PRO A 37 -2.66 0.74 3.95
C PRO A 37 -1.39 -0.09 4.15
N MET A 38 -0.25 0.60 4.16
CA MET A 38 1.02 -0.03 4.45
C MET A 38 1.03 -0.27 5.95
N GLN A 39 0.57 -1.44 6.40
CA GLN A 39 0.86 -1.87 7.77
C GLN A 39 2.37 -1.87 7.92
N GLU A 40 2.87 -0.95 8.73
CA GLU A 40 4.28 -0.87 9.09
C GLU A 40 4.65 -2.21 9.71
N ALA A 41 5.70 -2.84 9.18
CA ALA A 41 6.17 -4.17 9.61
C ALA A 41 6.57 -4.26 11.10
N ASN A 42 6.52 -3.13 11.82
CA ASN A 42 6.89 -3.01 13.21
C ASN A 42 5.84 -3.58 14.18
N ASP A 43 4.60 -3.79 13.74
CA ASP A 43 3.53 -4.34 14.60
C ASP A 43 3.58 -5.88 14.68
N ILE A 44 4.06 -6.54 13.62
CA ILE A 44 4.04 -8.01 13.47
C ILE A 44 5.05 -8.69 14.41
N VAL A 45 6.20 -8.05 14.68
CA VAL A 45 7.28 -8.63 15.50
C VAL A 45 6.95 -8.67 17.00
N LYS A 46 5.97 -7.88 17.49
CA LYS A 46 5.61 -7.86 18.91
C LYS A 46 4.74 -9.04 19.35
N GLU A 47 3.94 -9.64 18.47
CA GLU A 47 3.11 -10.79 18.82
C GLU A 47 3.89 -12.11 18.87
N VAL A 48 4.92 -12.27 18.03
CA VAL A 48 5.69 -13.53 17.96
C VAL A 48 6.57 -13.74 19.20
N ASP A 49 7.01 -12.67 19.86
CA ASP A 49 7.81 -12.73 21.11
C ASP A 49 6.98 -13.26 22.30
N ARG A 50 5.67 -13.03 22.30
CA ARG A 50 4.80 -13.33 23.46
C ARG A 50 4.24 -14.76 23.48
N LEU A 51 4.29 -15.46 22.34
CA LEU A 51 3.83 -16.85 22.19
C LEU A 51 4.98 -17.87 22.31
N GLY A 52 6.21 -17.41 22.51
CA GLY A 52 7.41 -18.24 22.66
C GLY A 52 7.78 -18.61 24.10
N LYS A 53 6.83 -18.58 25.05
CA LYS A 53 7.04 -19.02 26.43
C LYS A 53 6.22 -20.26 26.78
#